data_AF-A0A0S2KIA2-F1
#
_entry.id   AF-A0A0S2KIA2-F1
#
_cell.length_a   1.000
_cell.length_b   1.000
_cell.length_c   1.000
_cell.angle_alpha   90.00
_cell.angle_beta   90.00
_cell.angle_gamma   90.00
#
_symmetry.space_group_name_H-M   'P 1'
#
loop_
_entity.id
_entity.type
_entity.pdbx_description
1 polymer ?
#
loop_
_entity_poly.entity_id
_entity_poly.type
_entity_poly.pdbx_seq_one_letter_code
_entity_poly.pdbx_strand_id
1 'polypeptide(L)'
;MTLQTIYYSRLQNMEHYQFASRVLQLCNEAKVGKLTAVLGPLTACVADEDRVLNQPRAGADTKALEEADRKRDKSYQSLRLLVALHLNSADKAVLAAAEAVDRVMKAYPDVAASNYDKETGLIKNLVADLRTAALAPHVARIQAQVYVNLLDADNKAFDTLFHARVKSGAPAGSFDIKPLRAATDKALNAVLRRIDALDELEPSAPITALITQYNNLVDNRRTLLAGRAATNKAHADKQAEELRKELEPLIRKFEEVNGIAPNVLFFTGKTKGTGKSKLYELAYSTDPKRTLWVVREKDALKEVKE
;
A
#
# COMPACT_ATOMS: atom_id res chain seq x y z
N MET A 1 -28.77 -20.01 -25.38
CA MET A 1 -27.88 -20.67 -24.37
C MET A 1 -27.86 -19.76 -23.16
N THR A 2 -27.85 -20.24 -21.91
CA THR A 2 -27.91 -19.32 -20.75
C THR A 2 -26.52 -18.83 -20.32
N LEU A 3 -26.39 -17.55 -19.98
CA LEU A 3 -25.18 -17.01 -19.37
C LEU A 3 -24.94 -17.65 -17.98
N GLN A 4 -23.70 -18.05 -17.74
CA GLN A 4 -23.29 -18.58 -16.44
C GLN A 4 -23.02 -17.46 -15.43
N THR A 5 -23.26 -17.73 -14.15
CA THR A 5 -23.02 -16.80 -13.05
C THR A 5 -21.64 -17.00 -12.41
N ILE A 6 -21.04 -15.91 -11.95
CA ILE A 6 -19.79 -15.93 -11.17
C ILE A 6 -19.90 -14.95 -9.99
N TYR A 7 -19.31 -15.31 -8.86
CA TYR A 7 -19.23 -14.44 -7.69
C TYR A 7 -18.03 -13.50 -7.80
N TYR A 8 -18.26 -12.24 -8.18
CA TYR A 8 -17.20 -11.23 -8.33
C TYR A 8 -16.39 -11.03 -7.05
N SER A 9 -17.02 -11.17 -5.88
CA SER A 9 -16.36 -11.06 -4.56
C SER A 9 -15.21 -12.05 -4.35
N ARG A 10 -15.18 -13.17 -5.07
CA ARG A 10 -14.09 -14.17 -5.00
C ARG A 10 -12.89 -13.80 -5.87
N LEU A 11 -13.04 -12.86 -6.79
CA LEU A 11 -11.97 -12.35 -7.64
C LEU A 11 -11.15 -11.32 -6.86
N GLN A 12 -9.83 -11.47 -6.89
CA GLN A 12 -8.91 -10.43 -6.41
C GLN A 12 -9.01 -9.19 -7.32
N ASN A 13 -8.58 -8.02 -6.85
CA ASN A 13 -8.81 -6.76 -7.57
C ASN A 13 -8.29 -6.77 -9.02
N MET A 14 -7.08 -7.27 -9.24
CA MET A 14 -6.52 -7.38 -10.61
C MET A 14 -7.28 -8.40 -11.46
N GLU A 15 -7.76 -9.50 -10.85
CA GLU A 15 -8.54 -10.52 -11.55
C GLU A 15 -9.94 -10.02 -11.93
N HIS A 16 -10.52 -9.19 -11.06
CA HIS A 16 -11.80 -8.55 -11.24
C HIS A 16 -11.76 -7.55 -12.40
N TYR A 17 -10.83 -6.61 -12.35
CA TYR A 17 -10.56 -5.67 -13.42
C TYR A 17 -10.35 -6.40 -14.75
N GLN A 18 -9.45 -7.38 -14.79
CA GLN A 18 -9.18 -8.16 -16.01
C GLN A 18 -10.39 -8.96 -16.50
N PHE A 19 -11.27 -9.43 -15.60
CA PHE A 19 -12.51 -10.08 -16.00
C PHE A 19 -13.45 -9.11 -16.70
N ALA A 20 -13.69 -7.93 -16.10
CA ALA A 20 -14.52 -6.89 -16.69
C ALA A 20 -13.96 -6.40 -18.04
N SER A 21 -12.65 -6.18 -18.13
CA SER A 21 -11.96 -5.83 -19.39
C SER A 21 -12.14 -6.89 -20.47
N ARG A 22 -12.04 -8.18 -20.14
CA ARG A 22 -12.25 -9.26 -21.12
C ARG A 22 -13.70 -9.34 -21.57
N VAL A 23 -14.68 -9.18 -20.68
CA VAL A 23 -16.09 -9.16 -21.09
C VAL A 23 -16.35 -7.97 -22.02
N LEU A 24 -15.83 -6.79 -21.71
CA LEU A 24 -15.91 -5.62 -22.58
C LEU A 24 -15.28 -5.88 -23.96
N GLN A 25 -14.11 -6.53 -23.99
CA GLN A 25 -13.43 -6.91 -25.23
C GLN A 25 -14.30 -7.87 -26.07
N LEU A 26 -14.83 -8.94 -25.47
CA LEU A 26 -15.71 -9.89 -26.16
C LEU A 26 -16.96 -9.18 -26.75
N CYS A 27 -17.55 -8.25 -25.99
CA CYS A 27 -18.71 -7.47 -26.47
C CYS A 27 -18.36 -6.59 -27.67
N ASN A 28 -17.18 -5.96 -27.67
CA ASN A 28 -16.71 -5.16 -28.80
C ASN A 28 -16.40 -6.03 -30.03
N GLU A 29 -15.80 -7.20 -29.84
CA GLU A 29 -15.48 -8.14 -30.92
C GLU A 29 -16.71 -8.77 -31.56
N ALA A 30 -17.78 -8.99 -30.78
CA ALA A 30 -19.06 -9.48 -31.29
C ALA A 30 -19.76 -8.49 -32.25
N LYS A 31 -19.41 -7.19 -32.19
CA LYS A 31 -19.92 -6.12 -33.07
C LYS A 31 -21.45 -6.06 -33.19
N VAL A 32 -22.17 -6.43 -32.13
CA VAL A 32 -23.64 -6.34 -32.07
C VAL A 32 -24.02 -4.89 -31.79
N GLY A 33 -24.55 -4.17 -32.78
CA GLY A 33 -24.78 -2.72 -32.67
C GLY A 33 -25.60 -2.28 -31.45
N LYS A 34 -26.66 -3.03 -31.10
CA LYS A 34 -27.52 -2.77 -29.91
C LYS A 34 -26.80 -2.99 -28.58
N LEU A 35 -25.70 -3.74 -28.58
CA LEU A 35 -24.83 -3.98 -27.43
C LEU A 35 -23.73 -2.91 -27.37
N THR A 36 -23.05 -2.65 -28.49
CA THR A 36 -21.97 -1.64 -28.58
C THR A 36 -22.43 -0.26 -28.13
N ALA A 37 -23.68 0.11 -28.44
CA ALA A 37 -24.27 1.40 -28.03
C ALA A 37 -24.36 1.60 -26.50
N VAL A 38 -24.29 0.53 -25.70
CA VAL A 38 -24.46 0.58 -24.24
C VAL A 38 -23.20 0.23 -23.46
N LEU A 39 -22.05 0.06 -24.12
CA LEU A 39 -20.79 -0.32 -23.46
C LEU A 39 -20.07 0.83 -22.74
N GLY A 40 -20.41 2.08 -23.06
CA GLY A 40 -19.75 3.29 -22.51
C GLY A 40 -19.59 3.30 -20.98
N PRO A 41 -20.65 3.02 -20.19
CA PRO A 41 -20.53 2.94 -18.74
C PRO A 41 -19.54 1.87 -18.26
N LEU A 42 -19.53 0.68 -18.88
CA LEU A 42 -18.59 -0.38 -18.52
C LEU A 42 -17.15 0.02 -18.89
N THR A 43 -16.95 0.65 -20.05
CA THR A 43 -15.64 1.18 -20.46
C THR A 43 -15.10 2.20 -19.45
N ALA A 44 -15.93 3.13 -18.99
CA ALA A 44 -15.54 4.11 -17.98
C ALA A 44 -15.15 3.45 -16.65
N CYS A 45 -15.99 2.55 -16.13
CA CYS A 45 -15.71 1.85 -14.87
C CYS A 45 -14.41 1.01 -14.93
N VAL A 46 -14.17 0.33 -16.06
CA VAL A 46 -12.94 -0.44 -16.29
C VAL A 46 -11.70 0.46 -16.31
N ALA A 47 -11.79 1.64 -16.96
CA ALA A 47 -10.69 2.60 -16.98
C ALA A 47 -10.41 3.20 -15.59
N ASP A 48 -11.45 3.46 -14.80
CA ASP A 48 -11.30 3.92 -13.42
C ASP A 48 -10.64 2.88 -12.50
N GLU A 49 -11.03 1.60 -12.62
CA GLU A 49 -10.34 0.51 -11.91
C GLU A 49 -8.88 0.38 -12.35
N ASP A 50 -8.58 0.43 -13.66
CA ASP A 50 -7.21 0.35 -14.19
C ASP A 50 -6.34 1.47 -13.64
N ARG A 51 -6.85 2.71 -13.69
CA ARG A 51 -6.17 3.90 -13.18
C ARG A 51 -5.77 3.76 -11.72
N VAL A 52 -6.58 3.09 -10.90
CA VAL A 52 -6.27 2.87 -9.48
C VAL A 52 -5.33 1.68 -9.29
N LEU A 53 -5.54 0.59 -10.01
CA LEU A 53 -4.75 -0.64 -9.85
C LEU A 53 -3.34 -0.53 -10.41
N ASN A 54 -3.13 0.32 -11.43
CA ASN A 54 -1.83 0.57 -12.05
C ASN A 54 -1.08 1.78 -11.46
N GLN A 55 -1.58 2.37 -10.37
CA GLN A 55 -0.81 3.39 -9.67
C GLN A 55 0.46 2.78 -9.04
N PRO A 56 1.64 3.36 -9.28
CA PRO A 56 2.86 2.95 -8.58
C PRO A 56 2.66 3.11 -7.07
N ARG A 57 2.77 2.00 -6.33
CA ARG A 57 2.55 1.95 -4.86
C ARG A 57 3.54 2.82 -4.05
N ALA A 58 4.62 3.24 -4.67
CA ALA A 58 5.43 4.39 -4.26
C ALA A 58 5.58 5.23 -5.51
N GLY A 59 4.99 6.43 -5.55
CA GLY A 59 5.19 7.32 -6.69
C GLY A 59 6.70 7.53 -6.85
N ALA A 60 7.25 7.32 -8.04
CA ALA A 60 8.62 7.74 -8.35
C ALA A 60 8.84 9.21 -7.92
N ASP A 61 7.78 10.01 -8.03
CA ASP A 61 7.66 11.38 -7.55
C ASP A 61 7.85 11.53 -6.04
N THR A 62 7.44 10.56 -5.21
CA THR A 62 7.65 10.61 -3.75
C THR A 62 9.11 10.41 -3.40
N LYS A 63 9.80 9.46 -4.05
CA LYS A 63 11.24 9.25 -3.83
C LYS A 63 12.07 10.42 -4.34
N ALA A 64 11.77 10.92 -5.54
CA ALA A 64 12.47 12.08 -6.09
C ALA A 64 12.28 13.33 -5.23
N LEU A 65 11.07 13.54 -4.68
CA LEU A 65 10.78 14.64 -3.78
C LEU A 65 11.49 14.49 -2.43
N GLU A 66 11.49 13.30 -1.83
CA GLU A 66 12.26 13.02 -0.60
C GLU A 66 13.77 13.18 -0.79
N GLU A 67 14.30 12.78 -1.95
CA GLU A 67 15.72 12.96 -2.26
C GLU A 67 16.08 14.44 -2.46
N ALA A 68 15.21 15.21 -3.12
CA ALA A 68 15.37 16.65 -3.26
C ALA A 68 15.29 17.37 -1.91
N ASP A 69 14.37 16.97 -1.04
CA ASP A 69 14.23 17.46 0.34
C ASP A 69 15.50 17.19 1.16
N ARG A 70 15.97 15.93 1.19
CA ARG A 70 17.22 15.56 1.87
C ARG A 70 18.43 16.31 1.32
N LYS A 71 18.45 16.63 0.01
CA LYS A 71 19.53 17.39 -0.60
C LYS A 71 19.51 18.85 -0.13
N ARG A 72 18.32 19.47 -0.10
CA ARG A 72 18.09 20.81 0.44
C ARG A 72 18.52 20.93 1.91
N ASP A 73 18.12 19.97 2.75
CA ASP A 73 18.52 19.88 4.16
C ASP A 73 20.05 19.85 4.32
N LYS A 74 20.72 19.02 3.51
CA LYS A 74 22.18 18.93 3.52
C LYS A 74 22.83 20.26 3.14
N SER A 75 22.32 20.94 2.12
CA SER A 75 22.83 22.24 1.68
C SER A 75 22.66 23.31 2.75
N TYR A 76 21.54 23.33 3.47
CA TYR A 76 21.35 24.21 4.63
C TYR A 76 22.31 23.88 5.77
N GLN A 77 22.44 22.60 6.11
CA GLN A 77 23.35 22.14 7.16
C GLN A 77 24.82 22.44 6.83
N SER A 78 25.24 22.32 5.56
CA SER A 78 26.59 22.69 5.11
C SER A 78 26.87 24.18 5.33
N LEU A 79 25.93 25.06 4.97
CA LEU A 79 26.06 26.50 5.24
C LEU A 79 26.18 26.77 6.75
N ARG A 80 25.33 26.13 7.57
CA ARG A 80 25.37 26.28 9.03
C ARG A 80 26.71 25.86 9.63
N LEU A 81 27.27 24.74 9.17
CA LEU A 81 28.57 24.23 9.63
C LEU A 81 29.72 25.16 9.22
N LEU A 82 29.68 25.72 8.01
CA LEU A 82 30.67 26.70 7.57
C LEU A 82 30.66 27.95 8.47
N VAL A 83 29.48 28.47 8.78
CA VAL A 83 29.35 29.62 9.69
C VAL A 83 29.89 29.27 11.08
N ALA A 84 29.52 28.10 11.61
CA ALA A 84 30.02 27.63 12.91
C ALA A 84 31.55 27.48 12.93
N LEU A 85 32.17 27.03 11.84
CA LEU A 85 33.63 27.00 11.70
C LEU A 85 34.24 28.40 11.83
N HIS A 86 33.70 29.38 11.10
CA HIS A 86 34.23 30.75 11.11
C HIS A 86 33.94 31.53 12.41
N LEU A 87 32.92 31.14 13.18
CA LEU A 87 32.69 31.65 14.53
C LEU A 87 33.80 31.26 15.53
N ASN A 88 34.65 30.29 15.18
CA ASN A 88 35.81 29.89 15.99
C ASN A 88 37.13 30.50 15.46
N SER A 89 37.07 31.45 14.53
CA SER A 89 38.27 32.05 13.94
C SER A 89 38.97 33.02 14.89
N ALA A 90 40.30 32.98 14.92
CA ALA A 90 41.13 33.98 15.61
C ALA A 90 41.25 35.30 14.82
N ASP A 91 40.91 35.30 13.52
CA ASP A 91 40.84 36.53 12.71
C ASP A 91 39.56 37.29 13.05
N LYS A 92 39.70 38.45 13.70
CA LYS A 92 38.57 39.30 14.12
C LYS A 92 37.66 39.72 12.97
N ALA A 93 38.20 39.91 11.77
CA ALA A 93 37.40 40.31 10.61
C ALA A 93 36.58 39.12 10.05
N VAL A 94 37.13 37.91 10.11
CA VAL A 94 36.40 36.68 9.76
C VAL A 94 35.33 36.39 10.81
N LEU A 95 35.65 36.55 12.10
CA LEU A 95 34.71 36.37 13.19
C LEU A 95 33.51 37.33 13.07
N ALA A 96 33.76 38.62 12.88
CA ALA A 96 32.69 39.62 12.72
C ALA A 96 31.80 39.34 11.50
N ALA A 97 32.38 38.83 10.40
CA ALA A 97 31.61 38.41 9.23
C ALA A 97 30.75 37.17 9.50
N ALA A 98 31.29 36.18 10.23
CA ALA A 98 30.54 35.00 10.64
C ALA A 98 29.39 35.34 11.59
N GLU A 99 29.61 36.24 12.56
CA GLU A 99 28.56 36.73 13.47
C GLU A 99 27.44 37.47 12.73
N ALA A 100 27.77 38.25 11.71
CA ALA A 100 26.78 38.94 10.89
C ALA A 100 25.89 37.94 10.12
N VAL A 101 26.50 36.91 9.51
CA VAL A 101 25.78 35.86 8.78
C VAL A 101 24.96 34.99 9.75
N ASP A 102 25.53 34.61 10.89
CA ASP A 102 24.87 33.81 11.93
C ASP A 102 23.63 34.53 12.50
N ARG A 103 23.70 35.85 12.70
CA ARG A 103 22.55 36.65 13.15
C ARG A 103 21.37 36.55 12.17
N VAL A 104 21.64 36.61 10.87
CA VAL A 104 20.62 36.45 9.83
C VAL A 104 20.07 35.02 9.86
N MET A 105 20.95 34.00 9.92
CA MET A 105 20.51 32.60 9.99
C MET A 105 19.61 32.34 11.22
N LYS A 106 19.91 32.92 12.37
CA LYS A 106 19.10 32.80 13.59
C LYS A 106 17.72 33.45 13.49
N ALA A 107 17.52 34.41 12.60
CA ALA A 107 16.20 35.00 12.32
C ALA A 107 15.27 34.01 11.61
N TYR A 108 15.81 32.92 11.06
CA TYR A 108 15.09 31.84 10.39
C TYR A 108 15.27 30.51 11.16
N PRO A 109 14.61 30.33 12.33
CA PRO A 109 14.74 29.10 13.11
C PRO A 109 14.01 27.92 12.45
N ASP A 110 14.41 26.69 12.81
CA ASP A 110 13.72 25.44 12.50
C ASP A 110 13.44 25.18 11.01
N VAL A 111 14.34 25.65 10.13
CA VAL A 111 14.21 25.50 8.68
C VAL A 111 14.00 24.03 8.28
N ALA A 112 14.88 23.13 8.69
CA ALA A 112 14.83 21.70 8.37
C ALA A 112 13.78 20.90 9.19
N ALA A 113 13.14 21.52 10.20
CA ALA A 113 12.10 20.88 11.01
C ALA A 113 10.69 21.38 10.64
N SER A 114 10.58 22.25 9.65
CA SER A 114 9.33 22.83 9.18
C SER A 114 8.67 21.94 8.12
N ASN A 115 7.36 22.17 7.87
CA ASN A 115 6.73 21.55 6.71
C ASN A 115 7.29 22.13 5.40
N TYR A 116 7.09 21.42 4.29
CA TYR A 116 7.71 21.73 2.99
C TYR A 116 7.51 23.17 2.50
N ASP A 117 6.29 23.71 2.58
CA ASP A 117 6.02 25.09 2.15
C ASP A 117 6.68 26.12 3.06
N LYS A 118 6.63 25.89 4.39
CA LYS A 118 7.26 26.78 5.36
C LYS A 118 8.77 26.78 5.20
N GLU A 119 9.40 25.61 5.06
CA GLU A 119 10.83 25.48 4.80
C GLU A 119 11.25 26.20 3.50
N THR A 120 10.50 25.97 2.41
CA THR A 120 10.76 26.63 1.12
C THR A 120 10.71 28.16 1.26
N GLY A 121 9.72 28.69 1.99
CA GLY A 121 9.60 30.13 2.26
C GLY A 121 10.73 30.70 3.13
N LEU A 122 11.10 29.99 4.20
CA LEU A 122 12.20 30.39 5.09
C LEU A 122 13.53 30.44 4.34
N ILE A 123 13.86 29.41 3.56
CA ILE A 123 15.12 29.36 2.78
C ILE A 123 15.15 30.47 1.73
N LYS A 124 14.03 30.74 1.05
CA LYS A 124 13.94 31.80 0.05
C LYS A 124 14.25 33.18 0.65
N ASN A 125 13.70 33.47 1.82
CA ASN A 125 13.95 34.74 2.52
C ASN A 125 15.38 34.80 3.08
N LEU A 126 15.88 33.73 3.68
CA LEU A 126 17.26 33.63 4.14
C LEU A 126 18.27 33.91 3.02
N VAL A 127 18.10 33.26 1.87
CA VAL A 127 18.98 33.46 0.70
C VAL A 127 18.92 34.91 0.21
N ALA A 128 17.73 35.53 0.21
CA ALA A 128 17.57 36.92 -0.19
C ALA A 128 18.32 37.88 0.77
N ASP A 129 18.18 37.68 2.09
CA ASP A 129 18.83 38.50 3.11
C ASP A 129 20.36 38.38 3.05
N LEU A 130 20.88 37.16 2.85
CA LEU A 130 22.32 36.93 2.70
C LEU A 130 22.90 37.56 1.43
N ARG A 131 22.06 37.82 0.41
CA ARG A 131 22.46 38.47 -0.85
C ARG A 131 22.28 40.00 -0.83
N THR A 132 21.77 40.58 0.26
CA THR A 132 21.66 42.03 0.37
C THR A 132 23.04 42.70 0.27
N ALA A 133 23.10 43.93 -0.22
CA ALA A 133 24.35 44.67 -0.35
C ALA A 133 25.11 44.81 0.99
N ALA A 134 24.38 44.83 2.11
CA ALA A 134 24.96 44.87 3.44
C ALA A 134 25.62 43.55 3.87
N LEU A 135 25.05 42.40 3.49
CA LEU A 135 25.55 41.08 3.92
C LEU A 135 26.49 40.42 2.91
N ALA A 136 26.41 40.75 1.63
CA ALA A 136 27.24 40.16 0.59
C ALA A 136 28.76 40.23 0.88
N PRO A 137 29.33 41.34 1.41
CA PRO A 137 30.75 41.38 1.79
C PRO A 137 31.11 40.40 2.90
N HIS A 138 30.20 40.18 3.87
CA HIS A 138 30.40 39.23 4.96
C HIS A 138 30.34 37.79 4.45
N VAL A 139 29.37 37.47 3.59
CA VAL A 139 29.25 36.17 2.90
C VAL A 139 30.51 35.85 2.09
N ALA A 140 31.04 36.84 1.35
CA ALA A 140 32.28 36.68 0.59
C ALA A 140 33.49 36.45 1.50
N ARG A 141 33.58 37.18 2.62
CA ARG A 141 34.71 37.08 3.57
C ARG A 141 34.85 35.69 4.19
N ILE A 142 33.73 35.01 4.46
CA ILE A 142 33.71 33.63 4.97
C ILE A 142 33.58 32.58 3.85
N GLN A 143 33.72 32.99 2.58
CA GLN A 143 33.62 32.12 1.40
C GLN A 143 32.31 31.31 1.32
N ALA A 144 31.21 31.84 1.86
CA ALA A 144 29.92 31.15 1.92
C ALA A 144 29.12 31.22 0.61
N GLN A 145 29.57 31.98 -0.39
CA GLN A 145 28.81 32.23 -1.63
C GLN A 145 28.39 30.94 -2.35
N VAL A 146 29.28 29.94 -2.40
CA VAL A 146 29.00 28.64 -3.04
C VAL A 146 27.85 27.91 -2.32
N TYR A 147 27.85 27.95 -0.99
CA TYR A 147 26.83 27.28 -0.17
C TYR A 147 25.49 28.00 -0.22
N VAL A 148 25.48 29.34 -0.25
CA VAL A 148 24.25 30.13 -0.45
C VAL A 148 23.65 29.85 -1.83
N ASN A 149 24.46 29.76 -2.87
CA ASN A 149 23.99 29.44 -4.21
C ASN A 149 23.48 27.99 -4.34
N LEU A 150 24.15 27.04 -3.68
CA LEU A 150 23.73 25.64 -3.66
C LEU A 150 22.38 25.49 -2.94
N LEU A 151 22.21 26.13 -1.79
CA LEU A 151 20.95 26.13 -1.04
C LEU A 151 19.80 26.74 -1.85
N ASP A 152 20.02 27.85 -2.55
CA ASP A 152 19.04 28.47 -3.45
C ASP A 152 18.63 27.53 -4.59
N ALA A 153 19.60 26.88 -5.24
CA ALA A 153 19.37 25.97 -6.34
C ALA A 153 18.58 24.72 -5.90
N ASP A 154 18.97 24.12 -4.78
CA ASP A 154 18.29 22.92 -4.24
C ASP A 154 16.88 23.24 -3.75
N ASN A 155 16.66 24.41 -3.14
CA ASN A 155 15.33 24.86 -2.73
C ASN A 155 14.41 25.06 -3.95
N LYS A 156 14.90 25.67 -5.04
CA LYS A 156 14.15 25.83 -6.29
C LYS A 156 13.84 24.50 -6.98
N ALA A 157 14.78 23.56 -6.96
CA ALA A 157 14.57 22.21 -7.50
C ALA A 157 13.48 21.46 -6.74
N PHE A 158 13.51 21.53 -5.40
CA PHE A 158 12.46 20.97 -4.55
C PHE A 158 11.10 21.63 -4.83
N ASP A 159 11.02 22.97 -4.84
CA ASP A 159 9.78 23.72 -5.05
C ASP A 159 9.13 23.37 -6.40
N THR A 160 9.95 23.18 -7.45
CA THR A 160 9.48 22.74 -8.77
C THR A 160 8.83 21.35 -8.73
N LEU A 161 9.47 20.39 -8.06
CA LEU A 161 8.94 19.03 -7.91
C LEU A 161 7.68 19.00 -7.02
N PHE A 162 7.68 19.79 -5.94
CA PHE A 162 6.54 19.89 -5.04
C PHE A 162 5.33 20.52 -5.75
N HIS A 163 5.54 21.59 -6.52
CA HIS A 163 4.50 22.21 -7.32
C HIS A 163 3.94 21.26 -8.39
N ALA A 164 4.81 20.49 -9.07
CA ALA A 164 4.37 19.47 -10.03
C ALA A 164 3.48 18.40 -9.36
N ARG A 165 3.81 17.98 -8.13
CA ARG A 165 3.00 17.06 -7.32
C ARG A 165 1.64 17.66 -6.94
N VAL A 166 1.60 18.94 -6.56
CA VAL A 166 0.34 19.64 -6.26
C VAL A 166 -0.52 19.73 -7.52
N LYS A 167 0.08 20.07 -8.68
CA LYS A 167 -0.63 20.20 -9.96
C LYS A 167 -1.13 18.86 -10.51
N SER A 168 -0.39 17.77 -10.32
CA SER A 168 -0.80 16.43 -10.79
C SER A 168 -1.98 15.88 -10.00
N GLY A 169 -2.32 16.47 -8.85
CA GLY A 169 -3.44 16.06 -8.02
C GLY A 169 -3.32 14.62 -7.53
N ALA A 170 -2.12 14.01 -7.61
CA ALA A 170 -1.86 12.64 -7.19
C ALA A 170 -2.21 12.51 -5.71
N PRO A 171 -3.34 11.86 -5.35
CA PRO A 171 -3.72 11.78 -3.96
C PRO A 171 -2.67 10.93 -3.25
N ALA A 172 -2.07 11.48 -2.19
CA ALA A 172 -1.45 10.65 -1.17
C ALA A 172 -2.59 9.94 -0.41
N GLY A 173 -3.18 8.92 -1.02
CA GLY A 173 -4.32 8.24 -0.43
C GLY A 173 -4.74 7.06 -1.28
N SER A 174 -4.74 5.88 -0.68
CA SER A 174 -5.30 4.67 -1.28
C SER A 174 -6.70 4.98 -1.82
N PHE A 175 -6.89 4.97 -3.13
CA PHE A 175 -8.23 4.97 -3.68
C PHE A 175 -8.96 3.74 -3.12
N ASP A 176 -10.13 3.95 -2.52
CA ASP A 176 -10.96 2.83 -2.10
C ASP A 176 -11.44 2.12 -3.36
N ILE A 177 -10.88 0.94 -3.62
CA ILE A 177 -11.20 0.11 -4.78
C ILE A 177 -12.61 -0.48 -4.67
N LYS A 178 -13.18 -0.57 -3.47
CA LYS A 178 -14.48 -1.20 -3.23
C LYS A 178 -15.65 -0.51 -3.95
N PRO A 179 -15.83 0.83 -3.88
CA PRO A 179 -16.87 1.52 -4.64
C PRO A 179 -16.67 1.41 -6.15
N LEU A 180 -15.41 1.41 -6.63
CA LEU A 180 -15.11 1.23 -8.05
C LEU A 180 -15.54 -0.16 -8.53
N ARG A 181 -15.21 -1.20 -7.76
CA ARG A 181 -15.67 -2.57 -8.05
C ARG A 181 -17.19 -2.70 -8.06
N ALA A 182 -17.88 -2.07 -7.11
CA ALA A 182 -19.34 -2.08 -7.10
C ALA A 182 -19.95 -1.39 -8.33
N ALA A 183 -19.33 -0.29 -8.81
CA ALA A 183 -19.77 0.39 -10.03
C ALA A 183 -19.52 -0.47 -11.28
N THR A 184 -18.37 -1.13 -11.38
CA THR A 184 -18.05 -2.08 -12.44
C THR A 184 -18.99 -3.29 -12.42
N ASP A 185 -19.23 -3.89 -11.25
CA ASP A 185 -20.18 -5.00 -11.07
C ASP A 185 -21.58 -4.60 -11.59
N LYS A 186 -22.05 -3.40 -11.26
CA LYS A 186 -23.34 -2.88 -11.74
C LYS A 186 -23.35 -2.73 -13.27
N ALA A 187 -22.31 -2.14 -13.85
CA ALA A 187 -22.21 -1.94 -15.29
C ALA A 187 -22.11 -3.28 -16.04
N LEU A 188 -21.32 -4.21 -15.51
CA LEU A 188 -21.13 -5.55 -16.05
C LEU A 188 -22.44 -6.34 -16.05
N ASN A 189 -23.18 -6.35 -14.94
CA ASN A 189 -24.49 -6.99 -14.85
C ASN A 189 -25.50 -6.38 -15.84
N ALA A 190 -25.47 -5.07 -16.06
CA ALA A 190 -26.33 -4.42 -17.04
C ALA A 190 -26.02 -4.89 -18.47
N VAL A 191 -24.73 -5.04 -18.81
CA VAL A 191 -24.29 -5.59 -20.11
C VAL A 191 -24.71 -7.06 -20.26
N LEU A 192 -24.49 -7.90 -19.24
CA LEU A 192 -24.89 -9.31 -19.28
C LEU A 192 -26.40 -9.48 -19.45
N ARG A 193 -27.21 -8.70 -18.71
CA ARG A 193 -28.66 -8.68 -18.86
C ARG A 193 -29.09 -8.26 -20.27
N ARG A 194 -28.35 -7.35 -20.90
CA ARG A 194 -28.61 -6.95 -22.29
C ARG A 194 -28.29 -8.06 -23.27
N ILE A 195 -27.23 -8.84 -23.04
CA ILE A 195 -26.89 -10.01 -23.85
C ILE A 195 -28.01 -11.06 -23.76
N ASP A 196 -28.46 -11.40 -22.54
CA ASP A 196 -29.58 -12.34 -22.36
C ASP A 196 -30.85 -11.87 -23.08
N ALA A 197 -31.21 -10.59 -22.91
CA ALA A 197 -32.38 -10.02 -23.58
C ALA A 197 -32.26 -10.03 -25.12
N LEU A 198 -31.06 -9.86 -25.66
CA LEU A 198 -30.83 -9.95 -27.10
C LEU A 198 -30.87 -11.40 -27.60
N ASP A 199 -30.38 -12.39 -26.84
CA ASP A 199 -30.52 -13.82 -27.18
C ASP A 199 -31.98 -14.26 -27.20
N GLU A 200 -32.79 -13.73 -26.29
CA GLU A 200 -34.22 -14.04 -26.21
C GLU A 200 -35.03 -13.37 -27.33
N LEU A 201 -34.81 -12.08 -27.58
CA LEU A 201 -35.64 -11.30 -28.52
C LEU A 201 -35.18 -11.42 -29.97
N GLU A 202 -33.87 -11.45 -30.20
CA GLU A 202 -33.25 -11.40 -31.53
C GLU A 202 -32.03 -12.35 -31.60
N PRO A 203 -32.24 -13.67 -31.44
CA PRO A 203 -31.15 -14.63 -31.45
C PRO A 203 -30.37 -14.54 -32.77
N SER A 204 -29.05 -14.48 -32.66
CA SER A 204 -28.16 -14.41 -33.81
C SER A 204 -26.85 -15.13 -33.53
N ALA A 205 -26.21 -15.61 -34.59
CA ALA A 205 -24.93 -16.33 -34.47
C ALA A 205 -23.85 -15.54 -33.68
N PRO A 206 -23.69 -14.21 -33.84
CA PRO A 206 -22.77 -13.43 -33.01
C PRO A 206 -23.13 -13.44 -31.52
N ILE A 207 -24.42 -13.37 -31.16
CA ILE A 207 -24.86 -13.40 -29.75
C ILE A 207 -24.61 -14.79 -29.15
N THR A 208 -24.94 -15.86 -29.87
CA THR A 208 -24.70 -17.23 -29.41
C THR A 208 -23.19 -17.50 -29.22
N ALA A 209 -22.35 -17.01 -30.13
CA ALA A 209 -20.90 -17.09 -30.00
C ALA A 209 -20.39 -16.31 -28.78
N LEU A 210 -20.90 -15.08 -28.56
CA LEU A 210 -20.56 -14.26 -27.40
C LEU A 210 -20.91 -14.94 -26.08
N ILE A 211 -22.11 -15.54 -25.97
CA ILE A 211 -22.52 -16.30 -24.78
C ILE A 211 -21.58 -17.48 -24.52
N THR A 212 -21.20 -18.19 -25.58
CA THR A 212 -20.26 -19.32 -25.49
C THR A 212 -18.89 -18.86 -24.99
N GLN A 213 -18.36 -17.79 -25.56
CA GLN A 213 -17.06 -17.22 -25.18
C GLN A 213 -17.07 -16.70 -23.74
N TYR A 214 -18.15 -16.04 -23.32
CA TYR A 214 -18.33 -15.61 -21.94
C TYR A 214 -18.38 -16.79 -20.97
N ASN A 215 -19.13 -17.85 -21.30
CA ASN A 215 -19.22 -19.05 -20.45
C ASN A 215 -17.85 -19.73 -20.32
N ASN A 216 -17.08 -19.82 -21.40
CA ASN A 216 -15.69 -20.32 -21.35
C ASN A 216 -14.81 -19.46 -20.43
N LEU A 217 -14.98 -18.13 -20.44
CA LEU A 217 -14.28 -17.23 -19.52
C LEU A 217 -14.67 -17.49 -18.06
N VAL A 218 -15.96 -17.71 -17.78
CA VAL A 218 -16.45 -18.05 -16.43
C VAL A 218 -15.88 -19.38 -15.96
N ASP A 219 -15.88 -20.41 -16.79
CA ASP A 219 -15.35 -21.74 -16.44
C ASP A 219 -13.83 -21.72 -16.18
N ASN A 220 -13.08 -20.93 -16.96
CA ASN A 220 -11.67 -20.67 -16.69
C ASN A 220 -11.45 -20.04 -15.31
N ARG A 221 -12.28 -19.06 -14.93
CA ARG A 221 -12.20 -18.41 -13.60
C ARG A 221 -12.61 -19.35 -12.48
N ARG A 222 -13.64 -20.17 -12.67
CA ARG A 222 -14.05 -21.19 -11.69
C ARG A 222 -12.94 -22.21 -11.44
N THR A 223 -12.27 -22.67 -12.49
CA THR A 223 -11.13 -23.58 -12.40
C THR A 223 -9.99 -22.96 -11.58
N LEU A 224 -9.65 -21.70 -11.86
CA LEU A 224 -8.64 -20.96 -11.10
C LEU A 224 -9.01 -20.85 -9.61
N LEU A 225 -10.25 -20.48 -9.30
CA LEU A 225 -10.72 -20.34 -7.92
C LEU A 225 -10.77 -21.68 -7.17
N ALA A 226 -11.15 -22.76 -7.85
CA ALA A 226 -11.14 -24.10 -7.30
C ALA A 226 -9.71 -24.56 -6.98
N GLY A 227 -8.76 -24.34 -7.89
CA GLY A 227 -7.33 -24.61 -7.67
C GLY A 227 -6.79 -23.85 -6.46
N ARG A 228 -7.06 -22.53 -6.37
CA ARG A 228 -6.69 -21.71 -5.22
C ARG A 228 -7.26 -22.25 -3.90
N ALA A 229 -8.54 -22.63 -3.89
CA ALA A 229 -9.17 -23.18 -2.70
C ALA A 229 -8.52 -24.50 -2.26
N ALA A 230 -8.19 -25.37 -3.21
CA ALA A 230 -7.50 -26.63 -2.94
C ALA A 230 -6.08 -26.40 -2.38
N THR A 231 -5.30 -25.49 -2.98
CA THR A 231 -3.96 -25.14 -2.49
C THR A 231 -4.01 -24.54 -1.09
N ASN A 232 -4.93 -23.61 -0.83
CA ASN A 232 -5.08 -23.00 0.50
C ASN A 232 -5.47 -24.04 1.55
N LYS A 233 -6.35 -24.98 1.21
CA LYS A 233 -6.71 -26.09 2.10
C LYS A 233 -5.51 -26.98 2.39
N ALA A 234 -4.77 -27.42 1.37
CA ALA A 234 -3.58 -28.24 1.55
C ALA A 234 -2.52 -27.55 2.42
N HIS A 235 -2.33 -26.24 2.25
CA HIS A 235 -1.43 -25.45 3.10
C HIS A 235 -1.93 -25.35 4.55
N ALA A 236 -3.23 -25.11 4.76
CA ALA A 236 -3.83 -25.09 6.10
C ALA A 236 -3.73 -26.45 6.80
N ASP A 237 -3.98 -27.55 6.09
CA ASP A 237 -3.86 -28.91 6.60
C ASP A 237 -2.39 -29.21 6.99
N LYS A 238 -1.43 -28.79 6.16
CA LYS A 238 0.00 -28.91 6.48
C LYS A 238 0.40 -28.13 7.73
N GLN A 239 -0.06 -26.88 7.86
CA GLN A 239 0.20 -26.06 9.04
C GLN A 239 -0.46 -26.64 10.30
N ALA A 240 -1.67 -27.19 10.19
CA ALA A 240 -2.34 -27.85 11.30
C ALA A 240 -1.55 -29.09 11.75
N GLU A 241 -0.99 -29.86 10.82
CA GLU A 241 -0.17 -31.02 11.13
C GLU A 241 1.19 -30.65 11.75
N GLU A 242 1.86 -29.63 11.24
CA GLU A 242 3.08 -29.08 11.85
C GLU A 242 2.81 -28.59 13.28
N LEU A 243 1.71 -27.86 13.48
CA LEU A 243 1.30 -27.40 14.81
C LEU A 243 0.97 -28.56 15.76
N ARG A 244 0.32 -29.63 15.27
CA ARG A 244 0.09 -30.85 16.07
C ARG A 244 1.41 -31.42 16.56
N LYS A 245 2.39 -31.58 15.66
CA LYS A 245 3.73 -32.10 16.01
C LYS A 245 4.47 -31.22 17.00
N GLU A 246 4.37 -29.90 16.88
CA GLU A 246 5.00 -28.97 17.83
C GLU A 246 4.35 -29.01 19.22
N LEU A 247 3.01 -29.09 19.27
CA LEU A 247 2.28 -29.10 20.53
C LEU A 247 2.35 -30.44 21.25
N GLU A 248 2.48 -31.55 20.52
CA GLU A 248 2.52 -32.90 21.07
C GLU A 248 3.48 -33.05 22.26
N PRO A 249 4.79 -32.75 22.17
CA PRO A 249 5.70 -32.87 23.31
C PRO A 249 5.33 -31.93 24.47
N LEU A 250 4.74 -30.78 24.19
CA LEU A 250 4.29 -29.83 25.22
C LEU A 250 3.03 -30.33 25.92
N ILE A 251 2.13 -31.00 25.20
CA ILE A 251 0.95 -31.66 25.76
C ILE A 251 1.38 -32.78 26.69
N ARG A 252 2.37 -33.60 26.32
CA ARG A 252 2.89 -34.66 27.20
C ARG A 252 3.45 -34.10 28.51
N LYS A 253 4.28 -33.05 28.44
CA LYS A 253 4.76 -32.33 29.64
C LYS A 253 3.63 -31.75 30.48
N PHE A 254 2.59 -31.21 29.82
CA PHE A 254 1.43 -30.66 30.50
C PHE A 254 0.64 -31.75 31.25
N GLU A 255 0.46 -32.93 30.66
CA GLU A 255 -0.17 -34.06 31.34
C GLU A 255 0.59 -34.47 32.59
N GLU A 256 1.91 -34.62 32.48
CA GLU A 256 2.80 -34.98 33.59
C GLU A 256 2.71 -33.98 34.75
N VAL A 257 2.82 -32.68 34.46
CA VAL A 257 2.79 -31.61 35.47
C VAL A 257 1.44 -31.50 36.17
N ASN A 258 0.35 -31.82 35.49
CA ASN A 258 -1.01 -31.70 36.04
C ASN A 258 -1.58 -33.03 36.56
N GLY A 259 -0.78 -34.10 36.60
CA GLY A 259 -1.22 -35.42 37.07
C GLY A 259 -2.32 -36.04 36.20
N ILE A 260 -2.38 -35.68 34.92
CA ILE A 260 -3.31 -36.24 33.95
C ILE A 260 -2.70 -37.55 33.41
N ALA A 261 -3.53 -38.56 33.17
CA ALA A 261 -3.07 -39.82 32.59
C ALA A 261 -2.32 -39.57 31.26
N PRO A 262 -1.22 -40.28 30.99
CA PRO A 262 -0.43 -40.05 29.78
C PRO A 262 -1.23 -40.42 28.53
N ASN A 263 -1.04 -39.65 27.45
CA ASN A 263 -1.65 -39.89 26.13
C ASN A 263 -3.18 -39.75 26.08
N VAL A 264 -3.77 -38.94 26.97
CA VAL A 264 -5.23 -38.70 26.98
C VAL A 264 -5.62 -37.36 26.38
N LEU A 265 -4.73 -36.38 26.30
CA LEU A 265 -4.97 -35.10 25.66
C LEU A 265 -4.43 -35.08 24.23
N PHE A 266 -5.21 -34.49 23.33
CA PHE A 266 -4.79 -34.20 21.97
C PHE A 266 -5.33 -32.83 21.53
N PHE A 267 -4.56 -32.16 20.67
CA PHE A 267 -4.97 -30.88 20.09
C PHE A 267 -6.13 -31.08 19.11
N THR A 268 -7.21 -30.29 19.19
CA THR A 268 -8.38 -30.49 18.30
C THR A 268 -8.17 -29.89 16.92
N GLY A 269 -7.23 -28.95 16.76
CA GLY A 269 -7.09 -28.11 15.57
C GLY A 269 -7.71 -26.72 15.73
N LYS A 270 -8.52 -26.49 16.78
CA LYS A 270 -9.11 -25.18 17.04
C LYS A 270 -8.14 -24.27 17.80
N THR A 271 -8.06 -23.02 17.35
CA THR A 271 -7.27 -21.98 18.00
C THR A 271 -8.08 -20.72 18.17
N LYS A 272 -7.79 -19.92 19.22
CA LYS A 272 -8.45 -18.64 19.51
C LYS A 272 -7.39 -17.59 19.83
N GLY A 273 -7.62 -16.35 19.41
CA GLY A 273 -6.68 -15.25 19.64
C GLY A 273 -5.44 -15.30 18.73
N THR A 274 -4.54 -14.33 18.91
CA THR A 274 -3.36 -14.12 18.06
C THR A 274 -2.11 -13.89 18.89
N GLY A 275 -0.93 -14.15 18.31
CA GLY A 275 0.36 -13.87 18.95
C GLY A 275 0.56 -14.62 20.27
N LYS A 276 1.04 -13.91 21.30
CA LYS A 276 1.33 -14.48 22.63
C LYS A 276 0.08 -14.93 23.40
N SER A 277 -1.10 -14.42 23.02
CA SER A 277 -2.40 -14.81 23.59
C SER A 277 -3.10 -15.89 22.79
N LYS A 278 -2.39 -16.59 21.88
CA LYS A 278 -2.99 -17.66 21.09
C LYS A 278 -3.28 -18.87 22.00
N LEU A 279 -4.55 -19.23 22.06
CA LEU A 279 -5.06 -20.37 22.79
C LEU A 279 -5.23 -21.57 21.86
N TYR A 280 -4.96 -22.76 22.38
CA TYR A 280 -5.08 -24.04 21.70
C TYR A 280 -6.09 -24.89 22.46
N GLU A 281 -7.08 -25.44 21.77
CA GLU A 281 -8.08 -26.32 22.39
C GLU A 281 -7.52 -27.75 22.44
N LEU A 282 -7.46 -28.32 23.64
CA LEU A 282 -7.14 -29.74 23.85
C LEU A 282 -8.43 -30.48 24.22
N ALA A 283 -8.60 -31.69 23.71
CA ALA A 283 -9.70 -32.58 24.07
C ALA A 283 -9.17 -33.87 24.71
N TYR A 284 -9.99 -34.47 25.57
CA TYR A 284 -9.69 -35.79 26.12
C TYR A 284 -10.06 -36.88 25.11
N SER A 285 -9.18 -37.86 24.89
CA SER A 285 -9.42 -39.03 24.03
C SER A 285 -10.53 -39.93 24.57
N THR A 286 -10.70 -39.94 25.89
CA THR A 286 -11.74 -40.70 26.60
C THR A 286 -13.11 -40.03 26.56
N ASP A 287 -13.16 -38.70 26.43
CA ASP A 287 -14.39 -37.93 26.23
C ASP A 287 -14.10 -36.68 25.38
N PRO A 288 -14.27 -36.75 24.05
CA PRO A 288 -13.99 -35.65 23.14
C PRO A 288 -14.86 -34.40 23.36
N LYS A 289 -15.94 -34.49 24.15
CA LYS A 289 -16.75 -33.31 24.52
C LYS A 289 -16.11 -32.54 25.68
N ARG A 290 -15.24 -33.19 26.46
CA ARG A 290 -14.46 -32.54 27.49
C ARG A 290 -13.25 -31.88 26.83
N THR A 291 -13.26 -30.55 26.81
CA THR A 291 -12.20 -29.72 26.22
C THR A 291 -11.65 -28.73 27.23
N LEU A 292 -10.40 -28.32 27.05
CA LEU A 292 -9.75 -27.25 27.80
C LEU A 292 -8.93 -26.36 26.85
N TRP A 293 -8.74 -25.10 27.24
CA TRP A 293 -7.92 -24.17 26.47
C TRP A 293 -6.57 -23.97 27.14
N VAL A 294 -5.50 -24.09 26.37
CA VAL A 294 -4.14 -23.82 26.84
C VAL A 294 -3.49 -22.68 26.07
N VAL A 295 -2.64 -21.92 26.76
CA VAL A 295 -1.72 -20.97 26.14
C VAL A 295 -0.30 -21.54 26.16
N ARG A 296 0.49 -21.23 25.12
CA ARG A 296 1.92 -21.58 25.07
C ARG A 296 2.74 -20.49 25.76
N GLU A 297 3.37 -20.84 26.88
CA GLU A 297 4.34 -20.00 27.59
C GLU A 297 5.74 -20.61 27.46
N LYS A 298 6.57 -20.06 26.55
CA LYS A 298 7.90 -20.60 26.20
C LYS A 298 7.82 -22.09 25.79
N ASP A 299 8.33 -22.98 26.65
CA ASP A 299 8.43 -24.43 26.45
C ASP A 299 7.41 -25.22 27.30
N ALA A 300 6.35 -24.55 27.75
CA ALA A 300 5.27 -25.15 28.52
C ALA A 300 3.89 -24.70 28.03
N LEU A 301 2.87 -25.52 28.31
CA LEU A 301 1.47 -25.17 28.16
C LEU A 301 0.89 -24.82 29.53
N LYS A 302 -0.04 -23.88 29.55
CA LYS A 302 -0.76 -23.49 30.76
C LYS A 302 -2.25 -23.43 30.46
N GLU A 303 -3.05 -24.08 31.29
CA GLU A 303 -4.51 -24.01 31.19
C GLU A 303 -4.98 -22.58 31.46
N VAL A 304 -5.86 -22.09 30.60
CA VAL A 304 -6.60 -20.85 30.81
C VAL A 304 -8.00 -21.26 31.24
N LYS A 305 -8.27 -21.10 32.55
CA LYS A 305 -9.62 -21.25 33.08
C LYS A 305 -10.42 -20.01 32.69
N GLU A 306 -11.57 -20.21 32.06
CA GLU A 306 -12.56 -19.15 31.85
C GLU A 306 -13.11 -18.61 33.19
#